data_AF-A0A7J3W5W2-F1
#
_entry.id   AF-A0A7J3W5W2-F1
#
_cell.length_a   1.000
_cell.length_b   1.000
_cell.length_c   1.000
_cell.angle_alpha   90.00
_cell.angle_beta   90.00
_cell.angle_gamma   90.00
#
_symmetry.space_group_name_H-M   'P 1'
#
loop_
_entity.id
_entity.type
_entity.pdbx_description
1 polymer ?
#
loop_
_entity_poly.entity_id
_entity_poly.type
_entity_poly.pdbx_seq_one_letter_code
_entity_poly.pdbx_strand_id
1 'polypeptide(L)'
;MLKEIFGKKKDEKTNEISEMMKLIDSQLSMISMEIEKMKNLASKIENIEKKMAILEELIKEQGIEIKPRPVSEKTKEAIKTLLRKYGSLNAWQLGKLMNMSRTRCAEYLKQMEEEGILVSEWRSRKKYYSLRQ
;
A
#
# COMPACT_ATOMS: atom_id res chain seq x y z
N MET A 1 -44.59 19.16 47.27
CA MET A 1 -43.18 19.61 47.35
C MET A 1 -42.15 18.47 47.27
N LEU A 2 -41.87 17.67 48.31
CA LEU A 2 -40.83 16.62 48.21
C LEU A 2 -41.16 15.53 47.17
N LYS A 3 -42.42 15.05 47.10
CA LYS A 3 -42.86 14.07 46.09
C LYS A 3 -42.70 14.54 44.63
N GLU A 4 -42.89 15.84 44.36
CA GLU A 4 -42.77 16.40 43.00
C GLU A 4 -41.30 16.56 42.58
N ILE A 5 -40.42 16.91 43.52
CA ILE A 5 -38.97 17.00 43.28
C ILE A 5 -38.36 15.61 43.05
N PHE A 6 -38.80 14.61 43.81
CA PHE A 6 -38.37 13.21 43.61
C PHE A 6 -38.96 12.57 42.34
N GLY A 7 -40.17 12.96 41.93
CA GLY A 7 -40.78 12.53 40.66
C GLY A 7 -40.02 13.06 39.44
N LYS A 8 -39.72 14.37 39.40
CA LYS A 8 -38.96 14.99 38.29
C LYS A 8 -37.57 14.38 38.09
N LYS A 9 -36.82 14.13 39.17
CA LYS A 9 -35.49 13.48 39.09
C LYS A 9 -35.54 12.04 38.59
N LYS A 10 -36.68 11.36 38.75
CA LYS A 10 -36.86 9.99 38.25
C LYS A 10 -37.15 10.00 36.76
N ASP A 11 -37.99 10.91 36.28
CA ASP A 11 -38.30 11.06 34.85
C ASP A 11 -37.08 11.52 34.02
N GLU A 12 -36.26 12.45 34.54
CA GLU A 12 -35.02 12.88 33.88
C GLU A 12 -34.01 11.73 33.70
N LYS A 13 -33.77 10.93 34.75
CA LYS A 13 -32.91 9.75 34.66
C LYS A 13 -33.45 8.71 33.68
N THR A 14 -34.77 8.58 33.58
CA THR A 14 -35.39 7.61 32.67
C THR A 14 -35.24 8.06 31.20
N ASN A 15 -35.31 9.37 30.95
CA ASN A 15 -35.04 9.95 29.63
C ASN A 15 -33.55 9.83 29.25
N GLU A 16 -32.62 10.12 30.16
CA GLU A 16 -31.18 9.93 29.91
C GLU A 16 -30.84 8.48 29.55
N ILE A 17 -31.40 7.51 30.27
CA ILE A 17 -31.24 6.08 29.97
C ILE A 17 -31.83 5.75 28.58
N SER A 18 -32.99 6.31 28.24
CA SER A 18 -33.61 6.09 26.92
C SER A 18 -32.76 6.65 25.78
N GLU A 19 -32.15 7.83 25.96
CA GLU A 19 -31.24 8.42 24.97
C GLU A 19 -29.96 7.61 24.82
N MET A 20 -29.37 7.14 25.93
CA MET A 20 -28.21 6.24 25.89
C MET A 20 -28.53 4.93 25.17
N MET A 21 -29.72 4.34 25.38
CA MET A 21 -30.14 3.14 24.66
C MET A 21 -30.21 3.36 23.14
N LYS A 22 -30.78 4.49 22.69
CA LYS A 22 -30.82 4.83 21.26
C LYS A 22 -29.44 4.99 20.64
N LEU A 23 -28.50 5.58 21.38
CA LEU A 23 -27.11 5.72 20.94
C LEU A 23 -26.41 4.36 20.84
N ILE A 24 -26.61 3.47 21.82
CA ILE A 24 -26.08 2.11 21.79
C ILE A 24 -26.64 1.33 20.61
N ASP A 25 -27.95 1.39 20.36
CA ASP A 25 -28.59 0.71 19.23
C ASP A 25 -28.03 1.20 17.88
N SER A 26 -27.83 2.51 17.74
CA SER A 26 -27.21 3.10 16.56
C SER A 26 -25.77 2.61 16.37
N GLN A 27 -24.97 2.56 17.44
CA GLN A 27 -23.61 2.06 17.41
C GLN A 27 -23.55 0.57 17.05
N LEU A 28 -24.42 -0.25 17.60
CA LEU A 28 -24.51 -1.68 17.29
C LEU A 28 -24.87 -1.92 15.81
N SER A 29 -25.74 -1.10 15.25
CA SER A 29 -26.07 -1.13 13.83
C SER A 29 -24.85 -0.81 12.96
N MET A 30 -24.12 0.25 13.28
CA MET A 30 -22.88 0.62 12.57
C MET A 30 -21.82 -0.48 12.63
N ILE A 31 -21.58 -1.05 13.83
CA ILE A 31 -20.63 -2.15 14.03
C ILE A 31 -21.03 -3.37 13.20
N SER A 32 -22.32 -3.69 13.16
CA SER A 32 -22.83 -4.83 12.37
C SER A 32 -22.59 -4.63 10.87
N MET A 33 -22.76 -3.40 10.36
CA MET A 33 -22.42 -3.06 8.96
C MET A 33 -20.91 -3.17 8.69
N GLU A 34 -20.06 -2.76 9.62
CA GLU A 34 -18.61 -2.89 9.49
C GLU A 34 -18.15 -4.36 9.52
N ILE A 35 -18.73 -5.19 10.39
CA ILE A 35 -18.49 -6.63 10.42
C ILE A 35 -18.83 -7.28 9.07
N GLU A 36 -19.95 -6.90 8.47
CA GLU A 36 -20.35 -7.43 7.17
C GLU A 36 -19.38 -7.00 6.05
N LYS A 37 -18.90 -5.76 6.08
CA LYS A 37 -17.84 -5.30 5.15
C LYS A 37 -16.55 -6.11 5.34
N MET A 38 -16.15 -6.38 6.58
CA MET A 38 -14.96 -7.18 6.88
C MET A 38 -15.08 -8.62 6.38
N LYS A 39 -16.24 -9.26 6.54
CA LYS A 39 -16.49 -10.60 5.99
C LYS A 39 -16.38 -10.63 4.47
N ASN A 40 -16.94 -9.62 3.80
CA ASN A 40 -16.84 -9.49 2.35
C ASN A 40 -15.39 -9.30 1.88
N LEU A 41 -14.58 -8.54 2.61
CA LEU A 41 -13.15 -8.39 2.32
C LEU A 41 -12.38 -9.70 2.55
N ALA A 42 -12.66 -10.41 3.64
CA ALA A 42 -12.04 -11.69 3.93
C ALA A 42 -12.29 -12.72 2.81
N SER A 43 -13.53 -12.82 2.32
CA SER A 43 -13.86 -13.67 1.18
C SER A 43 -13.13 -13.28 -0.10
N LYS A 44 -12.94 -11.98 -0.36
CA LYS A 44 -12.15 -11.51 -1.51
C LYS A 44 -10.67 -11.88 -1.38
N ILE A 45 -10.10 -11.78 -0.19
CA ILE A 45 -8.70 -12.18 0.08
C ILE A 45 -8.53 -13.68 -0.16
N GLU A 46 -9.42 -14.50 0.38
CA GLU A 46 -9.37 -15.96 0.19
C GLU A 46 -9.42 -16.34 -1.30
N ASN A 47 -10.24 -15.64 -2.09
CA ASN A 47 -10.30 -15.85 -3.54
C ASN A 47 -9.01 -15.44 -4.27
N ILE A 48 -8.33 -14.40 -3.80
CA ILE A 48 -7.03 -13.97 -4.36
C ILE A 48 -5.96 -15.01 -4.04
N GLU A 49 -5.92 -15.48 -2.80
CA GLU A 49 -4.96 -16.50 -2.34
C GLU A 49 -5.10 -17.80 -3.15
N LYS A 50 -6.34 -18.26 -3.38
CA LYS A 50 -6.62 -19.42 -4.24
C LYS A 50 -6.10 -19.22 -5.67
N LYS A 51 -6.32 -18.04 -6.26
CA LYS A 51 -5.81 -17.72 -7.61
C LYS A 51 -4.28 -17.65 -7.66
N MET A 52 -3.65 -17.13 -6.61
CA MET A 52 -2.19 -17.09 -6.50
C MET A 52 -1.60 -18.49 -6.42
N ALA A 53 -2.17 -19.38 -5.60
CA ALA A 53 -1.71 -20.75 -5.49
C ALA A 53 -1.75 -21.49 -6.85
N ILE A 54 -2.84 -21.33 -7.61
CA ILE A 54 -2.96 -21.90 -8.95
C ILE A 54 -1.90 -21.33 -9.90
N LEU A 55 -1.67 -20.01 -9.86
CA LEU A 55 -0.63 -19.37 -10.67
C LEU A 55 0.77 -19.89 -10.31
N GLU A 56 1.07 -20.04 -9.02
CA GLU A 56 2.34 -20.59 -8.55
C GLU A 56 2.56 -22.03 -9.01
N GLU A 57 1.50 -22.86 -8.97
CA GLU A 57 1.53 -24.24 -9.46
C GLU A 57 1.76 -24.29 -10.98
N LEU A 58 1.01 -23.51 -11.76
CA LEU A 58 1.20 -23.41 -13.21
C LEU A 58 2.61 -22.93 -13.59
N ILE A 59 3.19 -22.00 -12.83
CA ILE A 59 4.55 -21.51 -13.05
C ILE A 59 5.59 -22.59 -12.75
N LYS A 60 5.39 -23.39 -11.68
CA LYS A 60 6.25 -24.52 -11.35
C LYS A 60 6.19 -25.61 -12.42
N GLU A 61 4.99 -25.98 -12.87
CA GLU A 61 4.79 -27.03 -13.87
C GLU A 61 5.38 -26.66 -15.24
N GLN A 62 5.31 -25.39 -15.62
CA GLN A 62 5.83 -24.92 -16.91
C GLN A 62 7.33 -24.59 -16.88
N GLY A 63 8.00 -24.69 -15.72
CA GLY A 63 9.42 -24.35 -15.59
C GLY A 63 9.73 -22.89 -15.95
N ILE A 64 8.72 -22.01 -15.88
CA ILE A 64 8.86 -20.61 -16.29
C ILE A 64 9.56 -19.86 -15.16
N GLU A 65 10.83 -19.53 -15.35
CA GLU A 65 11.44 -18.47 -14.56
C GLU A 65 10.67 -17.17 -14.81
N ILE A 66 10.04 -16.63 -13.76
CA ILE A 66 9.44 -15.29 -13.82
C ILE A 66 10.59 -14.28 -13.93
N LYS A 67 11.03 -14.02 -15.16
CA LYS A 67 12.03 -12.99 -15.40
C LYS A 67 11.38 -11.64 -15.10
N PRO A 68 12.05 -10.77 -14.32
CA PRO A 68 11.53 -9.44 -14.06
C PRO A 68 11.31 -8.73 -15.39
N ARG A 69 10.14 -8.11 -15.55
CA ARG A 69 9.77 -7.43 -16.79
C ARG A 69 10.87 -6.42 -17.15
N PRO A 70 11.37 -6.41 -18.40
CA PRO A 70 12.37 -5.44 -18.80
C PRO A 70 11.84 -4.02 -18.64
N VAL A 71 12.71 -3.10 -18.21
CA VAL A 71 12.39 -1.67 -18.15
C VAL A 71 11.99 -1.20 -19.55
N SER A 72 10.85 -0.52 -19.67
CA SER A 72 10.43 0.04 -20.98
C SER A 72 11.40 1.11 -21.46
N GLU A 73 11.59 1.26 -22.78
CA GLU A 73 12.50 2.29 -23.30
C GLU A 73 12.09 3.72 -22.92
N LYS A 74 10.79 4.00 -22.86
CA LYS A 74 10.29 5.29 -22.37
C LYS A 74 10.76 5.57 -20.94
N THR A 75 10.74 4.54 -20.09
CA THR A 75 11.21 4.65 -18.70
C THR A 75 12.73 4.83 -18.66
N LYS A 76 13.48 4.08 -19.47
CA LYS A 76 14.95 4.22 -19.57
C LYS A 76 15.34 5.63 -19.99
N GLU A 77 14.69 6.20 -21.00
CA GLU A 77 14.95 7.59 -21.44
C GLU A 77 14.60 8.63 -20.38
N ALA A 78 13.52 8.43 -19.62
CA ALA A 78 13.20 9.28 -18.49
C ALA A 78 14.30 9.24 -17.41
N ILE A 79 14.79 8.04 -17.07
CA ILE A 79 15.89 7.86 -16.11
C ILE A 79 17.17 8.51 -16.63
N LYS A 80 17.53 8.30 -17.91
CA LYS A 80 18.70 8.94 -18.53
C LYS A 80 18.59 10.46 -18.46
N THR A 81 17.42 11.03 -18.75
CA THR A 81 17.18 12.48 -18.67
C THR A 81 17.39 13.02 -17.26
N LEU A 82 16.89 12.31 -16.24
CA LEU A 82 17.12 12.69 -14.84
C LEU A 82 18.59 12.58 -14.46
N LEU A 83 19.29 11.52 -14.88
CA LEU A 83 20.71 11.36 -14.61
C LEU A 83 21.58 12.38 -15.35
N ARG A 84 21.23 12.79 -16.57
CA ARG A 84 21.89 13.92 -17.25
C ARG A 84 21.73 15.22 -16.46
N LYS A 85 20.55 15.45 -15.88
CA LYS A 85 20.24 16.68 -15.14
C LYS A 85 20.90 16.73 -13.75
N TYR A 86 20.91 15.61 -13.02
CA TYR A 86 21.35 15.56 -11.63
C TYR A 86 22.70 14.86 -11.42
N GLY A 87 23.31 14.30 -12.47
CA GLY A 87 24.57 13.57 -12.45
C GLY A 87 24.45 12.16 -11.91
N SER A 88 24.12 12.01 -10.62
CA SER A 88 24.02 10.72 -9.93
C SER A 88 22.82 10.65 -9.01
N LEU A 89 22.08 9.54 -9.04
CA LEU A 89 20.90 9.34 -8.19
C LEU A 89 20.91 7.95 -7.55
N ASN A 90 20.43 7.86 -6.31
CA ASN A 90 20.06 6.58 -5.70
C ASN A 90 18.58 6.25 -5.95
N ALA A 91 18.18 5.01 -5.69
CA ALA A 91 16.81 4.53 -5.93
C ALA A 91 15.72 5.35 -5.21
N TRP A 92 16.02 5.91 -4.03
CA TRP A 92 15.07 6.74 -3.29
C TRP A 92 14.89 8.12 -3.94
N GLN A 93 15.98 8.75 -4.37
CA GLN A 93 15.92 10.04 -5.09
C GLN A 93 15.20 9.89 -6.43
N LEU A 94 15.50 8.81 -7.17
CA LEU A 94 14.82 8.51 -8.42
C LEU A 94 13.31 8.28 -8.20
N GLY A 95 12.94 7.53 -7.16
CA GLY A 95 11.54 7.31 -6.79
C GLY A 95 10.78 8.60 -6.52
N LYS A 96 11.42 9.55 -5.82
CA LYS A 96 10.84 10.89 -5.60
C LYS A 96 10.62 11.67 -6.89
N LEU A 97 11.57 11.61 -7.82
CA LEU A 97 11.51 12.36 -9.09
C LEU A 97 10.51 11.76 -10.08
N MET A 98 10.37 10.43 -10.09
CA MET A 98 9.48 9.71 -11.02
C MET A 98 8.09 9.46 -10.45
N ASN A 99 7.86 9.78 -9.17
CA ASN A 99 6.65 9.40 -8.43
C ASN A 99 6.41 7.87 -8.46
N MET A 100 7.46 7.11 -8.12
CA MET A 100 7.46 5.64 -8.14
C MET A 100 8.01 5.06 -6.83
N SER A 101 7.71 3.79 -6.56
CA SER A 101 8.24 3.12 -5.37
C SER A 101 9.77 2.97 -5.46
N ARG A 102 10.43 3.11 -4.30
CA ARG A 102 11.89 2.92 -4.17
C ARG A 102 12.32 1.56 -4.73
N THR A 103 11.57 0.49 -4.44
CA THR A 103 11.88 -0.87 -4.88
C THR A 103 11.88 -0.97 -6.40
N ARG A 104 10.87 -0.41 -7.06
CA ARG A 104 10.77 -0.42 -8.53
C ARG A 104 11.88 0.39 -9.19
N CYS A 105 12.24 1.54 -8.61
CA CYS A 105 13.38 2.31 -9.08
C CYS A 105 14.70 1.56 -8.90
N ALA A 106 14.87 0.79 -7.81
CA ALA A 106 16.06 -0.03 -7.60
C ALA A 106 16.18 -1.14 -8.64
N GLU A 107 15.06 -1.81 -8.97
CA GLU A 107 15.02 -2.81 -10.05
C GLU A 107 15.41 -2.20 -11.39
N TYR A 108 14.88 -1.02 -11.72
CA TYR A 108 15.17 -0.36 -12.99
C TYR A 108 16.63 0.05 -13.11
N LEU A 109 17.19 0.65 -12.05
CA LEU A 109 18.60 1.02 -12.00
C LEU A 109 19.51 -0.19 -12.11
N LYS A 110 19.15 -1.31 -11.46
CA LYS A 110 19.89 -2.57 -11.54
C LYS A 110 19.85 -3.16 -12.96
N GLN A 111 18.67 -3.24 -13.59
CA GLN A 111 18.57 -3.73 -14.98
C GLN A 111 19.38 -2.85 -15.94
N MET A 112 19.29 -1.53 -15.84
CA MET A 112 20.06 -0.63 -16.72
C MET A 112 21.58 -0.68 -16.46
N GLU A 113 22.01 -1.03 -15.24
CA GLU A 113 23.41 -1.31 -14.91
C GLU A 113 23.88 -2.64 -15.53
N GLU A 114 23.06 -3.69 -15.44
CA GLU A 114 23.31 -5.01 -16.05
C GLU A 114 23.39 -4.92 -17.59
N GLU A 115 22.59 -4.04 -18.20
CA GLU A 115 22.64 -3.71 -19.64
C GLU A 115 23.84 -2.83 -20.02
N GLY A 116 24.65 -2.38 -19.06
CA GLY A 116 25.83 -1.53 -19.32
C GLY A 116 25.51 -0.06 -19.61
N ILE A 117 24.24 0.37 -19.49
CA ILE A 117 23.84 1.76 -19.70
C ILE A 117 24.29 2.64 -18.54
N LEU A 118 24.24 2.08 -17.32
CA LEU A 118 24.60 2.78 -16.09
C LEU A 118 25.87 2.19 -15.47
N VAL A 119 26.51 3.01 -14.64
CA VAL A 119 27.52 2.58 -13.67
C VAL A 119 27.09 3.00 -12.28
N SER A 120 27.57 2.29 -11.27
CA SER A 120 27.25 2.59 -9.89
C SER A 120 28.48 2.79 -9.02
N GLU A 121 28.28 3.53 -7.95
CA GLU A 121 29.27 3.77 -6.91
C GLU A 121 28.59 3.71 -5.55
N TRP A 122 29.34 3.27 -4.54
CA TRP A 122 28.89 3.30 -3.15
C TRP A 122 29.38 4.59 -2.49
N ARG A 123 28.44 5.42 -2.04
CA ARG A 123 28.72 6.59 -1.22
C ARG A 123 28.18 6.32 0.18
N SER A 124 29.08 6.03 1.12
CA SER A 124 28.72 5.55 2.46
C SER A 124 27.84 4.28 2.41
N ARG A 125 26.62 4.32 2.97
CA ARG A 125 25.69 3.16 3.01
C ARG A 125 24.67 3.13 1.87
N LYS A 126 24.88 3.93 0.80
CA LYS A 126 23.92 4.06 -0.30
C LYS A 126 24.62 3.88 -1.64
N LYS A 127 23.98 3.09 -2.52
CA LYS A 127 24.38 2.90 -3.91
C LYS A 127 23.79 4.01 -4.79
N TYR A 128 24.65 4.70 -5.52
CA TYR A 128 24.30 5.74 -6.48
C TYR A 128 24.59 5.26 -7.90
N TYR A 129 23.81 5.74 -8.85
CA TYR A 129 23.90 5.37 -10.26
C TYR A 129 24.13 6.62 -11.10
N SER A 130 24.94 6.50 -12.14
CA SER A 130 25.21 7.55 -13.14
C SER A 130 25.28 6.92 -14.54
N LEU A 131 25.21 7.75 -15.58
CA LEU A 131 25.37 7.27 -16.95
C LEU A 131 26.79 6.76 -17.16
N ARG A 132 26.92 5.59 -17.80
CA ARG A 132 28.22 5.11 -18.28
C ARG A 132 28.71 6.10 -19.35
N GLN A 133 29.95 6.58 -19.19
CA GLN A 133 30.62 7.44 -20.17
C GLN A 133 30.95 6.68 -21.44
#